data_AF-A0A139WYX2-F1
#
_entry.id   AF-A0A139WYX2-F1
#
_cell.length_a   1.000
_cell.length_b   1.000
_cell.length_c   1.000
_cell.angle_alpha   90.00
_cell.angle_beta   90.00
_cell.angle_gamma   90.00
#
_symmetry.space_group_name_H-M   'P 1'
#
loop_
_entity.id
_entity.type
_entity.pdbx_description
1 polymer ?
#
loop_
_entity_poly.entity_id
_entity_poly.type
_entity_poly.pdbx_seq_one_letter_code
_entity_poly.pdbx_strand_id
1 'polypeptide(L)'
;MQLLDSHLNQSEAASERLHQELQEIVHKLKIESTFHISHPDYKPLELPKEAVARFQHLPEVLQNKYLSLQISSFLYGIYYNGSLKETLALDSEESNETLHKNLENNTYLGIDLEFYDQLHSFNHGQGFLSSGWRVVKHDSDSSLAVNKNGLTVYATRDRHLTPEQQTATVGDLIAIRMPKNMVQNGFYMAVGNAGPQNHQDCVRVYFNLTPSGATAVMNSLTAEINAISIPFSFKALYNPDDYKRHDSAVLYFDKKHYQVIQSVLQKVYVENQFYFNTLGPLFTKVLAPGLTLAEEPRYKFAEQESFGMNRCQMVANGLLAAWQQGDDSPENRMTAIRQEFALYSIEMQRPYLNANSEDIYTPLQL
;
A
#
# COMPACT_ATOMS: atom_id res chain seq x y z
N MET A 1 -33.33 6.11 -13.41
CA MET A 1 -32.57 5.79 -14.63
C MET A 1 -31.18 6.42 -14.61
N GLN A 2 -30.99 7.71 -14.32
CA GLN A 2 -29.66 8.37 -14.29
C GLN A 2 -28.62 7.75 -13.32
N LEU A 3 -29.03 7.14 -12.19
CA LEU A 3 -28.10 6.57 -11.21
C LEU A 3 -27.51 5.21 -11.63
N LEU A 4 -28.21 4.43 -12.46
CA LEU A 4 -27.66 3.17 -12.99
C LEU A 4 -26.62 3.45 -14.08
N ASP A 5 -26.83 4.51 -14.87
CA ASP A 5 -25.92 4.93 -15.94
C ASP A 5 -24.59 5.48 -15.39
N SER A 6 -24.59 6.18 -14.25
CA SER A 6 -23.36 6.72 -13.64
C SER A 6 -22.43 5.63 -13.08
N HIS A 7 -22.97 4.56 -12.51
CA HIS A 7 -22.17 3.45 -11.95
C HIS A 7 -21.57 2.54 -13.02
N LEU A 8 -22.30 2.26 -14.11
CA LEU A 8 -21.77 1.54 -15.28
C LEU A 8 -20.63 2.33 -15.93
N ASN A 9 -20.81 3.64 -16.10
CA ASN A 9 -19.78 4.53 -16.68
C ASN A 9 -18.47 4.55 -15.87
N GLN A 10 -18.51 4.44 -14.53
CA GLN A 10 -17.28 4.46 -13.73
C GLN A 10 -16.47 3.16 -13.82
N SER A 11 -17.14 2.01 -13.85
CA SER A 11 -16.47 0.72 -14.01
C SER A 11 -15.87 0.59 -15.42
N GLU A 12 -16.59 1.07 -16.44
CA GLU A 12 -16.07 1.12 -17.82
C GLU A 12 -14.90 2.09 -17.94
N ALA A 13 -14.98 3.28 -17.35
CA ALA A 13 -13.88 4.25 -17.35
C ALA A 13 -12.62 3.73 -16.64
N ALA A 14 -12.76 2.98 -15.54
CA ALA A 14 -11.61 2.37 -14.86
C ALA A 14 -10.93 1.29 -15.72
N SER A 15 -11.74 0.46 -16.39
CA SER A 15 -11.27 -0.55 -17.35
C SER A 15 -10.59 0.10 -18.57
N GLU A 16 -11.17 1.19 -19.08
CA GLU A 16 -10.62 1.99 -20.17
C GLU A 16 -9.29 2.63 -19.76
N ARG A 17 -9.21 3.24 -18.57
CA ARG A 17 -7.97 3.79 -18.04
C ARG A 17 -6.90 2.73 -17.94
N LEU A 18 -7.21 1.55 -17.38
CA LEU A 18 -6.24 0.46 -17.29
C LEU A 18 -5.72 0.06 -18.67
N HIS A 19 -6.62 -0.05 -19.65
CA HIS A 19 -6.22 -0.35 -21.03
C HIS A 19 -5.30 0.73 -21.60
N GLN A 20 -5.66 2.01 -21.46
CA GLN A 20 -4.86 3.15 -21.95
C GLN A 20 -3.47 3.18 -21.31
N GLU A 21 -3.37 2.99 -20.00
CA GLU A 21 -2.09 2.99 -19.27
C GLU A 21 -1.22 1.79 -19.68
N LEU A 22 -1.80 0.61 -19.88
CA LEU A 22 -1.06 -0.55 -20.41
C LEU A 22 -0.61 -0.33 -21.85
N GLN A 23 -1.42 0.30 -22.69
CA GLN A 23 -1.01 0.71 -24.04
C GLN A 23 0.16 1.70 -23.97
N GLU A 24 0.08 2.70 -23.10
CA GLU A 24 1.17 3.63 -22.91
C GLU A 24 2.47 2.91 -22.51
N ILE A 25 2.40 2.02 -21.51
CA ILE A 25 3.56 1.24 -21.04
C ILE A 25 4.23 0.48 -22.18
N VAL A 26 3.48 -0.23 -23.02
CA VAL A 26 4.07 -1.04 -24.10
C VAL A 26 4.62 -0.21 -25.27
N HIS A 27 4.20 1.05 -25.41
CA HIS A 27 4.69 1.94 -26.48
C HIS A 27 5.82 2.85 -26.02
N LYS A 28 5.78 3.33 -24.77
CA LYS A 28 6.66 4.41 -24.29
C LYS A 28 7.85 3.91 -23.46
N LEU A 29 7.67 2.89 -22.62
CA LEU A 29 8.77 2.33 -21.83
C LEU A 29 9.67 1.51 -22.75
N LYS A 30 10.98 1.76 -22.75
CA LYS A 30 11.95 1.00 -23.56
C LYS A 30 13.02 0.37 -22.69
N ILE A 31 13.37 -0.87 -23.01
CA ILE A 31 14.51 -1.58 -22.41
C ILE A 31 15.67 -1.47 -23.41
N GLU A 32 16.61 -0.55 -23.16
CA GLU A 32 17.75 -0.33 -24.07
C GLU A 32 18.91 -1.28 -23.77
N SER A 33 19.09 -1.62 -22.49
CA SER A 33 20.06 -2.61 -22.03
C SER A 33 19.69 -3.14 -20.64
N THR A 34 20.44 -4.12 -20.13
CA THR A 34 20.23 -4.73 -18.81
C THR A 34 20.26 -3.73 -17.63
N PHE A 35 20.83 -2.53 -17.82
CA PHE A 35 20.97 -1.51 -16.78
C PHE A 35 20.42 -0.14 -17.18
N HIS A 36 19.66 -0.07 -18.26
CA HIS A 36 19.11 1.19 -18.77
C HIS A 36 17.70 1.00 -19.31
N ILE A 37 16.74 1.67 -18.67
CA ILE A 37 15.36 1.81 -19.16
C ILE A 37 15.05 3.28 -19.40
N SER A 38 14.35 3.57 -20.49
CA SER A 38 14.00 4.92 -20.90
C SER A 38 12.50 5.10 -21.10
N HIS A 39 12.04 6.33 -20.95
CA HIS A 39 10.66 6.74 -21.18
C HIS A 39 10.67 8.17 -21.76
N PRO A 40 9.87 8.48 -22.79
CA PRO A 40 9.91 9.80 -23.44
C PRO A 40 9.49 10.95 -22.51
N ASP A 41 8.62 10.69 -21.53
CA ASP A 41 8.08 11.73 -20.64
C ASP A 41 8.81 11.82 -19.28
N TYR A 42 9.75 10.92 -18.99
CA TYR A 42 10.43 10.86 -17.69
C TYR A 42 11.94 10.60 -17.83
N LYS A 43 12.73 11.10 -16.89
CA LYS A 43 14.17 10.85 -16.81
C LYS A 43 14.46 9.34 -16.77
N PRO A 44 15.49 8.85 -17.47
CA PRO A 44 15.82 7.42 -17.51
C PRO A 44 16.26 6.92 -16.14
N LEU A 45 15.99 5.64 -15.87
CA LEU A 45 16.57 4.97 -14.71
C LEU A 45 17.81 4.22 -15.16
N GLU A 46 18.98 4.81 -14.88
CA GLU A 46 20.28 4.22 -15.20
C GLU A 46 21.21 4.17 -13.99
N LEU A 47 22.09 3.18 -13.99
CA LEU A 47 23.18 3.12 -13.03
C LEU A 47 24.32 4.06 -13.45
N PRO A 48 25.02 4.70 -12.49
CA PRO A 48 26.28 5.37 -12.79
C PRO A 48 27.24 4.44 -13.53
N LYS A 49 28.02 4.99 -14.47
CA LYS A 49 28.91 4.19 -15.35
C LYS A 49 29.86 3.29 -14.55
N GLU A 50 30.34 3.77 -13.40
CA GLU A 50 31.23 3.04 -12.50
C GLU A 50 30.52 1.83 -11.86
N ALA A 51 29.22 1.96 -11.57
CA ALA A 51 28.41 0.87 -11.05
C ALA A 51 28.10 -0.16 -12.16
N VAL A 52 27.76 0.28 -13.37
CA VAL A 52 27.52 -0.63 -14.52
C VAL A 52 28.72 -1.55 -14.74
N ALA A 53 29.95 -1.01 -14.74
CA ALA A 53 31.16 -1.81 -14.91
C ALA A 53 31.30 -2.92 -13.85
N ARG A 54 30.87 -2.69 -12.61
CA ARG A 54 30.89 -3.72 -11.55
C ARG A 54 29.76 -4.73 -11.73
N PHE A 55 28.55 -4.26 -12.04
CA PHE A 55 27.36 -5.10 -12.16
C PHE A 55 27.40 -6.04 -13.37
N GLN A 56 28.10 -5.66 -14.45
CA GLN A 56 28.35 -6.53 -15.61
C GLN A 56 29.12 -7.82 -15.27
N HIS A 57 29.87 -7.84 -14.17
CA HIS A 57 30.59 -9.04 -13.72
C HIS A 57 29.72 -10.00 -12.89
N LEU A 58 28.49 -9.59 -12.52
CA LEU A 58 27.57 -10.46 -11.80
C LEU A 58 27.01 -11.54 -12.74
N PRO A 59 26.58 -12.70 -12.21
CA PRO A 59 25.86 -13.69 -12.99
C PRO A 59 24.64 -13.08 -13.69
N GLU A 60 24.37 -13.52 -14.92
CA GLU A 60 23.25 -13.02 -15.75
C GLU A 60 21.91 -13.04 -15.02
N VAL A 61 21.66 -14.08 -14.21
CA VAL A 61 20.46 -14.20 -13.37
C VAL A 61 20.30 -13.01 -12.41
N LEU A 62 21.39 -12.51 -11.81
CA LEU A 62 21.35 -11.34 -10.93
C LEU A 62 21.16 -10.04 -11.70
N GLN A 63 21.74 -9.94 -12.90
CA GLN A 63 21.55 -8.78 -13.76
C GLN A 63 20.09 -8.68 -14.23
N ASN A 64 19.48 -9.80 -14.65
CA ASN A 64 18.07 -9.88 -15.03
C ASN A 64 17.14 -9.58 -13.85
N LYS A 65 17.47 -10.05 -12.64
CA LYS A 65 16.73 -9.71 -11.42
C LYS A 65 16.78 -8.21 -11.14
N TYR A 66 17.93 -7.57 -11.34
CA TYR A 66 18.07 -6.13 -11.19
C TYR A 66 17.22 -5.36 -12.20
N LEU A 67 17.29 -5.71 -13.49
CA LEU A 67 16.46 -5.09 -14.54
C LEU A 67 14.96 -5.23 -14.21
N SER A 68 14.54 -6.42 -13.81
CA SER A 68 13.16 -6.69 -13.40
C SER A 68 12.71 -5.78 -12.25
N LEU A 69 13.56 -5.58 -11.24
CA LEU A 69 13.29 -4.67 -10.13
C LEU A 69 13.23 -3.21 -10.59
N GLN A 70 14.08 -2.77 -11.52
CA GLN A 70 14.02 -1.41 -12.07
C GLN A 70 12.70 -1.16 -12.81
N ILE A 71 12.31 -2.07 -13.72
CA ILE A 71 11.05 -1.96 -14.46
C ILE A 71 9.87 -1.95 -13.50
N SER A 72 9.81 -2.92 -12.57
CA SER A 72 8.73 -3.01 -11.59
C SER A 72 8.63 -1.77 -10.71
N SER A 73 9.76 -1.21 -10.27
CA SER A 73 9.80 0.02 -9.46
C SER A 73 9.38 1.27 -10.24
N PHE A 74 9.79 1.37 -11.51
CA PHE A 74 9.35 2.44 -12.41
C PHE A 74 7.84 2.39 -12.63
N LEU A 75 7.32 1.20 -12.97
CA LEU A 75 5.88 0.98 -13.14
C LEU A 75 5.11 1.32 -11.85
N TYR A 76 5.65 0.95 -10.69
CA TYR A 76 5.05 1.24 -9.39
C TYR A 76 4.96 2.75 -9.13
N GLY A 77 6.06 3.47 -9.32
CA GLY A 77 6.15 4.89 -9.01
C GLY A 77 5.49 5.82 -10.02
N ILE A 78 5.49 5.46 -11.31
CA ILE A 78 4.92 6.29 -12.38
C ILE A 78 3.46 5.93 -12.65
N TYR A 79 3.17 4.65 -12.90
CA TYR A 79 1.86 4.22 -13.37
C TYR A 79 0.91 3.82 -12.24
N TYR A 80 1.40 3.04 -11.27
CA TYR A 80 0.55 2.56 -10.18
C TYR A 80 0.15 3.68 -9.23
N ASN A 81 1.09 4.36 -8.58
CA ASN A 81 0.76 5.37 -7.56
C ASN A 81 1.11 6.81 -7.92
N GLY A 82 1.88 7.05 -8.99
CA GLY A 82 2.25 8.40 -9.43
C GLY A 82 3.29 9.13 -8.56
N SER A 83 3.83 8.50 -7.51
CA SER A 83 4.81 9.11 -6.59
C SER A 83 6.10 9.60 -7.24
N LEU A 84 6.48 9.05 -8.40
CA LEU A 84 7.69 9.43 -9.12
C LEU A 84 7.45 10.42 -10.27
N LYS A 85 6.19 10.76 -10.58
CA LYS A 85 5.87 11.57 -11.78
C LYS A 85 6.53 12.95 -11.74
N GLU A 86 6.47 13.64 -10.61
CA GLU A 86 7.09 14.96 -10.47
C GLU A 86 8.62 14.86 -10.40
N THR A 87 9.15 13.96 -9.57
CA THR A 87 10.60 13.80 -9.37
C THR A 87 11.32 13.43 -10.66
N LEU A 88 10.72 12.54 -11.47
CA LEU A 88 11.29 12.08 -12.72
C LEU A 88 10.81 12.86 -13.94
N ALA A 89 10.05 13.95 -13.79
CA ALA A 89 9.71 14.80 -14.93
C ALA A 89 10.98 15.33 -15.61
N LEU A 90 10.97 15.47 -16.94
CA LEU A 90 12.15 15.95 -17.69
C LEU A 90 12.61 17.34 -17.24
N ASP A 91 11.66 18.20 -16.91
CA ASP A 91 11.91 19.58 -16.47
C ASP A 91 12.12 19.72 -14.96
N SER A 92 12.16 18.60 -14.21
CA SER A 92 12.46 18.69 -12.78
C SER A 92 13.89 19.20 -12.63
N GLU A 93 14.08 20.35 -11.99
CA GLU A 93 15.42 20.73 -11.52
C GLU A 93 15.89 19.60 -10.60
N GLU A 94 17.10 19.06 -10.83
CA GLU A 94 17.70 18.10 -9.90
C GLU A 94 17.67 18.75 -8.51
N SER A 95 16.73 18.35 -7.68
CA SER A 95 16.38 19.10 -6.49
C SER A 95 17.42 18.87 -5.41
N ASN A 96 18.53 19.60 -5.52
CA ASN A 96 19.29 20.09 -4.36
C ASN A 96 18.36 20.79 -3.33
N GLU A 97 17.09 21.07 -3.67
CA GLU A 97 16.06 21.53 -2.73
C GLU A 97 15.70 20.51 -1.64
N THR A 98 15.90 19.19 -1.83
CA THR A 98 15.75 18.23 -0.71
C THR A 98 16.79 18.47 0.39
N LEU A 99 17.93 19.10 0.08
CA LEU A 99 18.89 19.56 1.08
C LEU A 99 18.44 20.84 1.81
N HIS A 100 17.62 21.69 1.18
CA HIS A 100 17.24 23.00 1.72
C HIS A 100 15.86 23.06 2.40
N LYS A 101 14.98 22.07 2.18
CA LYS A 101 13.71 21.93 2.94
C LYS A 101 13.91 21.55 4.42
N ASN A 102 15.09 21.05 4.79
CA ASN A 102 15.42 20.63 6.17
C ASN A 102 15.92 21.77 7.08
N LEU A 103 15.59 23.03 6.77
CA LEU A 103 15.92 24.16 7.66
C LEU A 103 14.86 24.38 8.75
N GLU A 104 13.69 23.76 8.63
CA GLU A 104 12.70 23.70 9.71
C GLU A 104 12.94 22.48 10.60
N ASN A 105 13.10 22.71 11.91
CA ASN A 105 13.37 21.68 12.92
C ASN A 105 12.10 20.90 13.34
N ASN A 106 11.17 20.70 12.40
CA ASN A 106 9.86 20.09 12.63
C ASN A 106 9.82 18.60 12.26
N THR A 107 10.93 18.08 11.71
CA THR A 107 11.05 16.65 11.36
C THR A 107 11.98 15.91 12.33
N TYR A 108 11.58 14.72 12.76
CA TYR A 108 12.43 13.80 13.53
C TYR A 108 12.56 12.48 12.78
N LEU A 109 13.79 12.11 12.40
CA LEU A 109 14.06 10.93 11.57
C LEU A 109 13.23 10.88 10.27
N GLY A 110 12.92 12.04 9.67
CA GLY A 110 12.13 12.14 8.43
C GLY A 110 10.61 12.06 8.63
N ILE A 111 10.13 12.17 9.86
CA ILE A 111 8.70 12.24 10.22
C ILE A 111 8.34 13.69 10.55
N ASP A 112 7.36 14.26 9.86
CA ASP A 112 6.70 15.51 10.25
C ASP A 112 5.89 15.28 11.55
N LEU A 113 6.42 15.79 12.67
CA LEU A 113 5.84 15.50 13.99
C LEU A 113 4.50 16.18 14.21
N GLU A 114 4.30 17.39 13.67
CA GLU A 114 3.04 18.11 13.81
C GLU A 114 1.92 17.35 13.10
N PHE A 115 2.15 16.95 11.86
CA PHE A 115 1.16 16.20 11.10
C PHE A 115 0.94 14.80 11.67
N TYR A 116 2.00 14.13 12.15
CA TYR A 116 1.88 12.87 12.87
C TYR A 116 0.98 13.00 14.11
N ASP A 117 1.16 14.03 14.92
CA ASP A 117 0.37 14.29 16.12
C ASP A 117 -1.09 14.63 15.78
N GLN A 118 -1.32 15.35 14.68
CA GLN A 118 -2.67 15.55 14.15
C GLN A 118 -3.33 14.20 13.83
N LEU A 119 -2.70 13.34 13.02
CA LEU A 119 -3.20 11.98 12.75
C LEU A 119 -3.45 11.18 14.03
N HIS A 120 -2.58 11.33 15.04
CA HIS A 120 -2.73 10.64 16.32
C HIS A 120 -3.92 11.12 17.15
N SER A 121 -4.17 12.44 17.16
CA SER A 121 -5.30 13.07 17.86
C SER A 121 -6.66 12.68 17.27
N PHE A 122 -6.72 12.47 15.95
CA PHE A 122 -7.91 12.05 15.22
C PHE A 122 -8.10 10.52 15.14
N ASN A 123 -7.15 9.73 15.64
CA ASN A 123 -7.36 8.29 15.80
C ASN A 123 -8.15 7.99 17.08
N HIS A 124 -9.40 7.53 16.94
CA HIS A 124 -10.30 7.18 18.05
C HIS A 124 -10.10 5.78 18.65
N GLY A 125 -9.00 5.11 18.32
CA GLY A 125 -8.62 3.86 18.97
C GLY A 125 -8.26 4.04 20.45
N GLN A 126 -8.42 2.98 21.22
CA GLN A 126 -8.08 2.88 22.65
C GLN A 126 -6.95 1.86 22.90
N GLY A 127 -6.37 1.33 21.81
CA GLY A 127 -5.46 0.19 21.84
C GLY A 127 -6.20 -1.13 21.77
N PHE A 128 -5.44 -2.21 21.63
CA PHE A 128 -5.98 -3.55 21.41
C PHE A 128 -5.23 -4.58 22.24
N LEU A 129 -5.85 -5.75 22.47
CA LEU A 129 -5.18 -6.86 23.13
C LEU A 129 -4.47 -7.72 22.07
N SER A 130 -3.14 -7.79 22.17
CA SER A 130 -2.32 -8.70 21.38
C SER A 130 -2.07 -9.96 22.18
N SER A 131 -2.58 -11.10 21.74
CA SER A 131 -2.44 -12.40 22.41
C SER A 131 -1.17 -13.16 21.99
N GLY A 132 -0.85 -14.22 22.74
CA GLY A 132 0.22 -15.17 22.40
C GLY A 132 1.63 -14.71 22.77
N TRP A 133 1.76 -13.82 23.76
CA TRP A 133 3.05 -13.39 24.29
C TRP A 133 3.49 -14.33 25.39
N ARG A 134 4.71 -14.87 25.28
CA ARG A 134 5.27 -15.76 26.30
C ARG A 134 6.00 -14.95 27.36
N VAL A 135 5.66 -15.14 28.63
CA VAL A 135 6.42 -14.55 29.73
C VAL A 135 7.78 -15.23 29.82
N VAL A 136 8.86 -14.46 29.68
CA VAL A 136 10.24 -14.98 29.72
C VAL A 136 10.97 -14.64 31.00
N LYS A 137 10.62 -13.52 31.65
CA LYS A 137 11.25 -13.06 32.89
C LYS A 137 10.30 -12.17 33.68
N HIS A 138 10.37 -12.23 35.01
CA HIS A 138 9.84 -11.19 35.91
C HIS A 138 10.96 -10.22 36.24
N ASP A 139 10.66 -8.93 36.23
CA ASP A 139 11.59 -7.93 36.72
C ASP A 139 11.21 -7.42 38.12
N SER A 140 12.18 -6.77 38.77
CA SER A 140 12.09 -6.32 40.16
C SER A 140 11.03 -5.24 40.39
N ASP A 141 10.59 -4.56 39.34
CA ASP A 141 9.60 -3.47 39.33
C ASP A 141 8.16 -3.95 39.05
N SER A 142 7.88 -5.24 39.18
CA SER A 142 6.60 -5.88 38.82
C SER A 142 6.28 -5.87 37.33
N SER A 143 7.21 -5.50 36.45
CA SER A 143 7.07 -5.68 35.01
C SER A 143 7.37 -7.12 34.59
N LEU A 144 6.76 -7.52 33.47
CA LEU A 144 7.00 -8.79 32.81
C LEU A 144 7.74 -8.54 31.50
N ALA A 145 8.89 -9.19 31.30
CA ALA A 145 9.45 -9.31 29.97
C ALA A 145 8.70 -10.43 29.25
N VAL A 146 8.11 -10.09 28.10
CA VAL A 146 7.33 -11.02 27.29
C VAL A 146 7.86 -11.06 25.87
N ASN A 147 7.87 -12.25 25.26
CA ASN A 147 8.42 -12.49 23.93
C ASN A 147 7.36 -13.01 22.96
N LYS A 148 7.37 -12.48 21.73
CA LYS A 148 6.60 -12.98 20.60
C LYS A 148 7.40 -12.78 19.32
N ASN A 149 7.62 -13.86 18.55
CA ASN A 149 8.31 -13.83 17.26
C ASN A 149 9.68 -13.11 17.30
N GLY A 150 10.45 -13.32 18.37
CA GLY A 150 11.77 -12.70 18.54
C GLY A 150 11.76 -11.27 19.11
N LEU A 151 10.59 -10.62 19.20
CA LEU A 151 10.45 -9.32 19.86
C LEU A 151 10.19 -9.52 21.36
N THR A 152 11.03 -8.88 22.19
CA THR A 152 10.83 -8.82 23.65
C THR A 152 10.38 -7.41 24.04
N VAL A 153 9.28 -7.31 24.78
CA VAL A 153 8.76 -6.06 25.34
C VAL A 153 8.52 -6.21 26.83
N TYR A 154 8.59 -5.09 27.55
CA TYR A 154 8.30 -5.02 28.98
C TYR A 154 6.86 -4.56 29.18
N ALA A 155 6.07 -5.40 29.84
CA ALA A 155 4.67 -5.15 30.14
C ALA A 155 4.48 -4.97 31.65
N THR A 156 4.08 -3.77 32.07
CA THR A 156 3.60 -3.52 33.44
C THR A 156 2.22 -4.16 33.64
N ARG A 157 2.04 -4.92 34.72
CA ARG A 157 0.83 -5.72 34.95
C ARG A 157 -0.46 -4.88 35.03
N ASP A 158 -0.45 -3.80 35.79
CA ASP A 158 -1.60 -2.90 35.99
C ASP A 158 -2.03 -2.14 34.73
N ARG A 159 -1.10 -1.86 33.82
CA ARG A 159 -1.36 -1.10 32.59
C ARG A 159 -1.66 -1.98 31.38
N HIS A 160 -0.94 -3.09 31.24
CA HIS A 160 -0.91 -3.86 30.00
C HIS A 160 -1.63 -5.20 30.07
N LEU A 161 -1.84 -5.78 31.26
CA LEU A 161 -2.49 -7.08 31.39
C LEU A 161 -3.97 -6.93 31.70
N THR A 162 -4.75 -7.93 31.31
CA THR A 162 -6.15 -8.03 31.75
C THR A 162 -6.21 -8.46 33.23
N PRO A 163 -7.33 -8.19 33.94
CA PRO A 163 -7.50 -8.61 35.34
C PRO A 163 -7.25 -10.11 35.57
N GLU A 164 -7.62 -10.95 34.60
CA GLU A 164 -7.49 -12.41 34.67
C GLU A 164 -6.04 -12.89 34.57
N GLN A 165 -5.16 -12.06 34.00
CA GLN A 165 -3.75 -12.41 33.75
C GLN A 165 -2.79 -11.76 34.75
N GLN A 166 -3.31 -11.04 35.76
CA GLN A 166 -2.51 -10.31 36.74
C GLN A 166 -1.52 -11.18 37.53
N THR A 167 -1.75 -12.49 37.62
CA THR A 167 -0.88 -13.45 38.33
C THR A 167 0.01 -14.27 37.40
N ALA A 168 0.08 -13.94 36.09
CA ALA A 168 0.87 -14.68 35.11
C ALA A 168 2.34 -14.83 35.52
N THR A 169 2.91 -16.00 35.23
CA THR A 169 4.25 -16.44 35.61
C THR A 169 5.11 -16.82 34.40
N VAL A 170 6.40 -17.11 34.61
CA VAL A 170 7.32 -17.45 33.51
C VAL A 170 6.84 -18.72 32.82
N GLY A 171 6.79 -18.68 31.49
CA GLY A 171 6.30 -19.78 30.65
C GLY A 171 4.87 -19.58 30.16
N ASP A 172 4.06 -18.78 30.87
CA ASP A 172 2.65 -18.54 30.51
C ASP A 172 2.53 -17.78 29.19
N LEU A 173 1.43 -18.04 28.48
CA LEU A 173 1.01 -17.27 27.31
C LEU A 173 -0.06 -16.27 27.73
N ILE A 174 0.20 -14.98 27.54
CA ILE A 174 -0.70 -13.89 27.92
C ILE A 174 -1.06 -13.01 26.72
N ALA A 175 -2.05 -12.15 26.94
CA ALA A 175 -2.33 -11.02 26.07
C ALA A 175 -1.83 -9.74 26.73
N ILE A 176 -1.24 -8.85 25.93
CA ILE A 176 -0.83 -7.52 26.38
C ILE A 176 -1.58 -6.45 25.60
N ARG A 177 -1.94 -5.37 26.28
CA ARG A 177 -2.52 -4.18 25.68
C ARG A 177 -1.44 -3.43 24.89
N MET A 178 -1.68 -3.33 23.60
CA MET A 178 -0.88 -2.57 22.64
C MET A 178 -1.50 -1.19 22.42
N PRO A 179 -0.70 -0.17 22.02
CA PRO A 179 -1.22 1.15 21.69
C PRO A 179 -2.19 1.12 20.50
N LYS A 180 -2.94 2.21 20.33
CA LYS A 180 -3.90 2.41 19.22
C LYS A 180 -3.25 2.61 17.85
N ASN A 181 -1.92 2.68 17.80
CA ASN A 181 -1.17 2.93 16.59
C ASN A 181 0.19 2.24 16.56
N MET A 182 0.73 2.12 15.35
CA MET A 182 2.07 1.67 15.03
C MET A 182 2.71 2.66 14.05
N VAL A 183 4.04 2.62 13.95
CA VAL A 183 4.79 3.35 12.93
C VAL A 183 5.33 2.35 11.92
N GLN A 184 5.07 2.61 10.64
CA GLN A 184 5.71 1.94 9.52
C GLN A 184 6.45 3.01 8.71
N ASN A 185 7.55 2.66 8.04
CA ASN A 185 8.29 3.62 7.22
C ASN A 185 7.35 4.33 6.23
N GLY A 186 7.29 5.66 6.32
CA GLY A 186 6.41 6.55 5.55
C GLY A 186 4.97 6.66 6.05
N PHE A 187 4.53 5.88 7.04
CA PHE A 187 3.13 5.80 7.44
C PHE A 187 2.89 5.83 8.96
N TYR A 188 1.94 6.65 9.38
CA TYR A 188 1.20 6.44 10.63
C TYR A 188 0.19 5.31 10.41
N MET A 189 0.09 4.36 11.34
CA MET A 189 -0.87 3.25 11.23
C MET A 189 -1.77 3.21 12.47
N ALA A 190 -3.04 3.57 12.32
CA ALA A 190 -4.07 3.27 13.31
C ALA A 190 -4.41 1.78 13.31
N VAL A 191 -4.61 1.21 14.49
CA VAL A 191 -5.03 -0.17 14.69
C VAL A 191 -6.35 -0.17 15.44
N GLY A 192 -7.33 -0.91 14.95
CA GLY A 192 -8.65 -1.02 15.57
C GLY A 192 -8.60 -1.61 16.98
N ASN A 193 -9.61 -1.30 17.79
CA ASN A 193 -9.73 -1.79 19.17
C ASN A 193 -9.86 -3.32 19.25
N ALA A 194 -10.42 -3.92 18.19
CA ALA A 194 -10.49 -5.38 18.02
C ALA A 194 -9.16 -5.99 17.52
N GLY A 195 -8.11 -5.18 17.37
CA GLY A 195 -6.82 -5.56 16.82
C GLY A 195 -6.67 -5.28 15.33
N PRO A 196 -5.48 -5.57 14.77
CA PRO A 196 -5.27 -5.51 13.33
C PRO A 196 -6.05 -6.64 12.64
N GLN A 197 -6.34 -6.46 11.36
CA GLN A 197 -6.92 -7.49 10.52
C GLN A 197 -6.07 -8.75 10.45
N ASN A 198 -6.70 -9.87 10.08
CA ASN A 198 -5.96 -11.07 9.76
C ASN A 198 -5.28 -10.90 8.39
N HIS A 199 -4.12 -11.54 8.23
CA HIS A 199 -3.39 -11.51 6.96
C HIS A 199 -3.99 -12.47 5.93
N GLN A 200 -4.85 -13.40 6.37
CA GLN A 200 -5.53 -14.35 5.51
C GLN A 200 -6.82 -13.73 4.97
N ASP A 201 -6.92 -13.64 3.64
CA ASP A 201 -8.09 -13.09 2.92
C ASP A 201 -8.41 -11.62 3.28
N CYS A 202 -7.38 -10.79 3.21
CA CYS A 202 -7.45 -9.35 3.50
C CYS A 202 -7.86 -8.54 2.26
N VAL A 203 -8.67 -7.51 2.47
CA VAL A 203 -9.05 -6.50 1.47
C VAL A 203 -8.40 -5.17 1.83
N ARG A 204 -8.00 -4.42 0.80
CA ARG A 204 -7.34 -3.13 0.90
C ARG A 204 -8.18 -2.07 0.20
N VAL A 205 -8.51 -1.01 0.90
CA VAL A 205 -9.18 0.16 0.33
C VAL A 205 -8.20 1.32 0.34
N TYR A 206 -7.92 1.88 -0.83
CA TYR A 206 -6.99 2.98 -1.05
C TYR A 206 -7.76 4.28 -1.13
N PHE A 207 -7.20 5.31 -0.49
CA PHE A 207 -7.73 6.65 -0.44
C PHE A 207 -6.69 7.59 -1.04
N ASN A 208 -7.09 8.36 -2.05
CA ASN A 208 -6.31 9.48 -2.56
C ASN A 208 -6.84 10.77 -1.91
N LEU A 209 -6.19 11.16 -0.82
CA LEU A 209 -6.61 12.26 0.04
C LEU A 209 -5.66 13.44 -0.11
N THR A 210 -6.10 14.59 0.36
CA THR A 210 -5.20 15.67 0.79
C THR A 210 -4.68 15.39 2.21
N PRO A 211 -3.65 16.11 2.70
CA PRO A 211 -3.21 15.98 4.10
C PRO A 211 -4.35 16.21 5.11
N SER A 212 -5.16 17.27 4.92
CA SER A 212 -6.35 17.54 5.72
C SER A 212 -7.42 16.44 5.57
N GLY A 213 -7.51 15.83 4.39
CA GLY A 213 -8.37 14.67 4.17
C GLY A 213 -7.98 13.46 5.01
N ALA A 214 -6.69 13.20 5.20
CA ALA A 214 -6.25 12.08 6.02
C ALA A 214 -6.61 12.24 7.49
N THR A 215 -6.51 13.43 8.06
CA THR A 215 -6.95 13.68 9.44
C THR A 215 -8.47 13.58 9.57
N ALA A 216 -9.22 14.14 8.61
CA ALA A 216 -10.68 14.08 8.59
C ALA A 216 -11.21 12.64 8.43
N VAL A 217 -10.63 11.85 7.52
CA VAL A 217 -10.97 10.43 7.33
C VAL A 217 -10.52 9.59 8.53
N MET A 218 -9.34 9.84 9.10
CA MET A 218 -8.89 9.16 10.34
C MET A 218 -9.92 9.33 11.45
N ASN A 219 -10.46 10.54 11.62
CA ASN A 219 -11.48 10.89 12.61
C ASN A 219 -12.75 10.04 12.46
N SER A 220 -13.41 10.11 11.30
CA SER A 220 -14.68 9.40 11.09
C SER A 220 -14.48 7.88 10.97
N LEU A 221 -13.49 7.44 10.19
CA LEU A 221 -13.28 6.02 9.90
C LEU A 221 -12.93 5.21 11.16
N THR A 222 -12.00 5.70 11.99
CA THR A 222 -11.62 4.97 13.19
C THR A 222 -12.74 4.94 14.23
N ALA A 223 -13.54 5.99 14.34
CA ALA A 223 -14.71 6.00 15.22
C ALA A 223 -15.76 4.97 14.78
N GLU A 224 -16.14 4.98 13.50
CA GLU A 224 -17.19 4.10 12.96
C GLU A 224 -16.80 2.62 13.01
N ILE A 225 -15.58 2.25 12.57
CA ILE A 225 -15.16 0.84 12.55
C ILE A 225 -14.96 0.31 13.98
N ASN A 226 -14.43 1.13 14.89
CA ASN A 226 -14.31 0.72 16.29
C ASN A 226 -15.67 0.50 16.97
N ALA A 227 -16.68 1.31 16.64
CA ALA A 227 -18.04 1.17 17.19
C ALA A 227 -18.68 -0.19 16.84
N ILE A 228 -18.30 -0.78 15.70
CA ILE A 228 -18.77 -2.11 15.25
C ILE A 228 -17.79 -3.25 15.55
N SER A 229 -16.71 -2.97 16.29
CA SER A 229 -15.73 -3.96 16.77
C SER A 229 -15.11 -4.85 15.68
N ILE A 230 -14.88 -4.29 14.48
CA ILE A 230 -14.21 -5.02 13.38
C ILE A 230 -12.69 -4.80 13.48
N PRO A 231 -11.86 -5.86 13.36
CA PRO A 231 -10.41 -5.71 13.26
C PRO A 231 -10.00 -4.98 11.98
N PHE A 232 -9.13 -3.98 12.11
CA PHE A 232 -8.63 -3.23 10.98
C PHE A 232 -7.27 -2.59 11.27
N SER A 233 -6.56 -2.26 10.21
CA SER A 233 -5.46 -1.30 10.23
C SER A 233 -5.73 -0.22 9.20
N PHE A 234 -5.56 1.04 9.56
CA PHE A 234 -5.66 2.15 8.63
C PHE A 234 -4.36 2.92 8.67
N LYS A 235 -3.68 2.98 7.53
CA LYS A 235 -2.42 3.71 7.40
C LYS A 235 -2.61 4.97 6.57
N ALA A 236 -1.97 6.06 6.98
CA ALA A 236 -1.90 7.31 6.25
C ALA A 236 -0.45 7.79 6.25
N LEU A 237 -0.02 8.45 5.17
CA LEU A 237 1.32 9.04 5.10
C LEU A 237 1.51 10.00 6.28
N TYR A 238 2.69 10.03 6.90
CA TYR A 238 2.96 10.95 8.02
C TYR A 238 3.65 12.25 7.59
N ASN A 239 3.88 12.45 6.29
CA ASN A 239 4.46 13.67 5.74
C ASN A 239 3.48 14.30 4.74
N PRO A 240 3.08 15.58 4.92
CA PRO A 240 2.16 16.26 4.00
C PRO A 240 2.66 16.32 2.56
N ASP A 241 3.97 16.48 2.35
CA ASP A 241 4.58 16.56 1.01
C ASP A 241 4.43 15.28 0.19
N ASP A 242 4.21 14.12 0.84
CA ASP A 242 4.07 12.83 0.18
C ASP A 242 2.67 12.58 -0.40
N TYR A 243 1.69 13.46 -0.17
CA TYR A 243 0.29 13.31 -0.59
C TYR A 243 0.03 13.51 -2.10
N LYS A 244 1.09 13.59 -2.91
CA LYS A 244 1.02 13.70 -4.37
C LYS A 244 0.76 12.37 -5.08
N ARG A 245 0.78 11.26 -4.32
CA ARG A 245 0.53 9.88 -4.81
C ARG A 245 -0.91 9.41 -4.58
N HIS A 246 -1.35 8.46 -5.39
CA HIS A 246 -2.74 7.98 -5.41
C HIS A 246 -3.14 7.04 -4.25
N ASP A 247 -2.19 6.48 -3.51
CA ASP A 247 -2.40 5.59 -2.35
C ASP A 247 -1.95 6.25 -1.03
N SER A 248 -2.34 7.52 -0.85
CA SER A 248 -1.97 8.33 0.33
C SER A 248 -2.44 7.75 1.68
N ALA A 249 -3.52 6.97 1.68
CA ALA A 249 -3.94 6.18 2.83
C ALA A 249 -4.55 4.84 2.39
N VAL A 250 -4.48 3.82 3.26
CA VAL A 250 -4.95 2.47 2.99
C VAL A 250 -5.58 1.84 4.21
N LEU A 251 -6.84 1.40 4.09
CA LEU A 251 -7.55 0.59 5.07
C LEU A 251 -7.39 -0.90 4.75
N TYR A 252 -7.16 -1.71 5.78
CA TYR A 252 -7.05 -3.16 5.72
C TYR A 252 -8.08 -3.78 6.66
N PHE A 253 -8.82 -4.78 6.18
CA PHE A 253 -9.79 -5.55 6.96
C PHE A 253 -9.98 -6.94 6.33
N ASP A 254 -10.58 -7.88 7.06
CA ASP A 254 -10.90 -9.21 6.54
C ASP A 254 -12.05 -9.15 5.51
N LYS A 255 -11.91 -9.82 4.36
CA LYS A 255 -12.90 -9.80 3.25
C LYS A 255 -14.33 -10.08 3.70
N LYS A 256 -14.52 -11.00 4.65
CA LYS A 256 -15.82 -11.37 5.22
C LYS A 256 -16.62 -10.18 5.79
N HIS A 257 -15.94 -9.10 6.16
CA HIS A 257 -16.54 -7.89 6.71
C HIS A 257 -16.91 -6.84 5.64
N TYR A 258 -16.66 -7.12 4.35
CA TYR A 258 -16.81 -6.14 3.27
C TYR A 258 -18.17 -5.46 3.25
N GLN A 259 -19.29 -6.19 3.34
CA GLN A 259 -20.62 -5.58 3.27
C GLN A 259 -20.85 -4.54 4.37
N VAL A 260 -20.42 -4.81 5.60
CA VAL A 260 -20.57 -3.88 6.73
C VAL A 260 -19.61 -2.70 6.57
N ILE A 261 -18.36 -2.96 6.17
CA ILE A 261 -17.37 -1.91 5.93
C ILE A 261 -17.77 -1.01 4.77
N GLN A 262 -18.41 -1.54 3.72
CA GLN A 262 -18.90 -0.75 2.59
C GLN A 262 -19.90 0.33 3.05
N SER A 263 -20.81 -0.01 3.97
CA SER A 263 -21.74 0.99 4.53
C SER A 263 -21.00 2.08 5.32
N VAL A 264 -19.96 1.71 6.07
CA VAL A 264 -19.10 2.69 6.77
C VAL A 264 -18.35 3.57 5.78
N LEU A 265 -17.76 2.98 4.73
CA LEU A 265 -17.04 3.71 3.68
C LEU A 265 -17.95 4.70 2.95
N GLN A 266 -19.21 4.32 2.69
CA GLN A 266 -20.18 5.23 2.07
C GLN A 266 -20.44 6.46 2.94
N LYS A 267 -20.70 6.25 4.24
CA LYS A 267 -20.88 7.34 5.20
C LYS A 267 -19.65 8.24 5.28
N VAL A 268 -18.47 7.65 5.51
CA VAL A 268 -17.20 8.36 5.61
C VAL A 268 -16.90 9.14 4.34
N TYR A 269 -17.16 8.55 3.17
CA TYR A 269 -16.93 9.21 1.89
C TYR A 269 -17.86 10.43 1.72
N VAL A 270 -19.16 10.29 1.96
CA VAL A 270 -20.11 11.42 1.85
C VAL A 270 -19.75 12.57 2.79
N GLU A 271 -19.33 12.26 4.01
CA GLU A 271 -18.90 13.27 5.00
C GLU A 271 -17.61 14.00 4.60
N ASN A 272 -16.73 13.36 3.82
CA ASN A 272 -15.36 13.82 3.57
C ASN A 272 -15.02 14.01 2.08
N GLN A 273 -16.01 13.94 1.18
CA GLN A 273 -15.82 13.89 -0.27
C GLN A 273 -14.93 15.02 -0.81
N PHE A 274 -15.05 16.22 -0.24
CA PHE A 274 -14.27 17.40 -0.63
C PHE A 274 -12.76 17.19 -0.56
N TYR A 275 -12.29 16.28 0.30
CA TYR A 275 -10.86 16.04 0.50
C TYR A 275 -10.27 14.94 -0.40
N PHE A 276 -11.09 14.28 -1.22
CA PHE A 276 -10.64 13.24 -2.14
C PHE A 276 -10.19 13.85 -3.47
N ASN A 277 -9.00 13.49 -3.92
CA ASN A 277 -8.64 13.60 -5.32
C ASN A 277 -9.34 12.48 -6.11
N THR A 278 -9.53 12.63 -7.42
CA THR A 278 -10.40 11.71 -8.17
C THR A 278 -9.75 10.40 -8.60
N LEU A 279 -8.41 10.37 -8.76
CA LEU A 279 -7.69 9.20 -9.26
C LEU A 279 -7.32 8.24 -8.12
N GLY A 280 -7.39 6.93 -8.38
CA GLY A 280 -6.84 5.90 -7.50
C GLY A 280 -5.67 5.16 -8.16
N PRO A 281 -4.99 4.27 -7.41
CA PRO A 281 -3.88 3.50 -7.95
C PRO A 281 -4.30 2.62 -9.13
N LEU A 282 -3.40 2.40 -10.09
CA LEU A 282 -3.66 1.49 -11.21
C LEU A 282 -3.99 0.07 -10.70
N PHE A 283 -4.69 -0.72 -11.49
CA PHE A 283 -5.11 -2.10 -11.18
C PHE A 283 -6.16 -2.26 -10.06
N THR A 284 -6.62 -1.18 -9.45
CA THR A 284 -7.63 -1.24 -8.38
C THR A 284 -9.05 -1.09 -8.94
N LYS A 285 -10.05 -1.61 -8.23
CA LYS A 285 -11.46 -1.36 -8.53
C LYS A 285 -11.88 -0.01 -7.97
N VAL A 286 -12.53 0.82 -8.77
CA VAL A 286 -13.11 2.09 -8.30
C VAL A 286 -14.38 1.82 -7.51
N LEU A 287 -14.42 2.29 -6.26
CA LEU A 287 -15.62 2.31 -5.42
C LEU A 287 -16.32 3.67 -5.48
N ALA A 288 -15.52 4.74 -5.51
CA ALA A 288 -15.92 6.13 -5.73
C ALA A 288 -14.68 6.93 -6.22
N PRO A 289 -14.81 8.16 -6.74
CA PRO A 289 -13.65 8.99 -7.09
C PRO A 289 -12.63 9.08 -5.94
N GLY A 290 -11.38 8.68 -6.18
CA GLY A 290 -10.34 8.66 -5.14
C GLY A 290 -10.40 7.53 -4.13
N LEU A 291 -11.44 6.69 -4.17
CA LEU A 291 -11.63 5.55 -3.28
C LEU A 291 -11.67 4.26 -4.09
N THR A 292 -10.64 3.43 -3.93
CA THR A 292 -10.47 2.22 -4.73
C THR A 292 -10.14 1.01 -3.88
N LEU A 293 -10.26 -0.20 -4.43
CA LEU A 293 -10.14 -1.44 -3.69
C LEU A 293 -9.32 -2.48 -4.44
N ALA A 294 -8.57 -3.29 -3.70
CA ALA A 294 -8.01 -4.54 -4.18
C ALA A 294 -7.93 -5.59 -3.08
N GLU A 295 -7.91 -6.86 -3.46
CA GLU A 295 -7.59 -7.96 -2.57
C GLU A 295 -6.08 -8.04 -2.33
N GLU A 296 -5.67 -8.35 -1.11
CA GLU A 296 -4.27 -8.67 -0.84
C GLU A 296 -3.87 -9.90 -1.66
N PRO A 297 -2.74 -9.86 -2.39
CA PRO A 297 -2.32 -10.98 -3.22
C PRO A 297 -2.10 -12.26 -2.41
N ARG A 298 -2.75 -13.36 -2.83
CA ARG A 298 -2.51 -14.71 -2.27
C ARG A 298 -1.17 -15.29 -2.74
N TYR A 299 -0.83 -15.05 -4.00
CA TYR A 299 0.48 -15.40 -4.55
C TYR A 299 1.38 -14.17 -4.48
N LYS A 300 2.59 -14.34 -3.91
CA LYS A 300 3.59 -13.28 -3.80
C LYS A 300 4.91 -13.69 -4.44
N PHE A 301 5.56 -12.75 -5.13
CA PHE A 301 6.90 -12.96 -5.72
C PHE A 301 8.02 -12.80 -4.69
N ALA A 302 7.74 -12.11 -3.58
CA ALA A 302 8.66 -11.90 -2.47
C ALA A 302 7.90 -11.91 -1.14
N GLU A 303 8.61 -12.17 -0.04
CA GLU A 303 8.03 -12.21 1.31
C GLU A 303 7.37 -10.86 1.69
N GLN A 304 8.08 -9.76 1.42
CA GLN A 304 7.58 -8.41 1.62
C GLN A 304 7.15 -7.81 0.28
N GLU A 305 5.88 -7.99 -0.05
CA GLU A 305 5.30 -7.50 -1.29
C GLU A 305 3.93 -6.87 -1.04
N SER A 306 3.71 -5.71 -1.65
CA SER A 306 2.41 -5.03 -1.69
C SER A 306 1.62 -5.38 -2.95
N PHE A 307 0.31 -5.11 -2.95
CA PHE A 307 -0.53 -5.31 -4.14
C PHE A 307 0.02 -4.61 -5.41
N GLY A 308 0.39 -3.33 -5.30
CA GLY A 308 0.93 -2.60 -6.44
C GLY A 308 2.23 -3.21 -6.96
N MET A 309 3.15 -3.58 -6.06
CA MET A 309 4.39 -4.28 -6.45
C MET A 309 4.09 -5.58 -7.18
N ASN A 310 3.13 -6.36 -6.70
CA ASN A 310 2.76 -7.63 -7.31
C ASN A 310 2.22 -7.47 -8.75
N ARG A 311 1.32 -6.51 -8.97
CA ARG A 311 0.76 -6.27 -10.32
C ARG A 311 1.79 -5.63 -11.25
N CYS A 312 2.61 -4.70 -10.75
CA CYS A 312 3.73 -4.14 -11.52
C CYS A 312 4.77 -5.21 -11.87
N GLN A 313 5.01 -6.19 -10.99
CA GLN A 313 5.92 -7.30 -11.24
C GLN A 313 5.43 -8.21 -12.37
N MET A 314 4.12 -8.50 -12.45
CA MET A 314 3.54 -9.26 -13.57
C MET A 314 3.72 -8.53 -14.90
N VAL A 315 3.49 -7.21 -14.92
CA VAL A 315 3.73 -6.39 -16.12
C VAL A 315 5.23 -6.40 -16.48
N ALA A 316 6.11 -6.19 -15.50
CA ALA A 316 7.55 -6.20 -15.70
C ALA A 316 8.07 -7.54 -16.25
N ASN A 317 7.55 -8.66 -15.77
CA ASN A 317 7.90 -9.98 -16.28
C ASN A 317 7.50 -10.14 -17.75
N GLY A 318 6.31 -9.67 -18.13
CA GLY A 318 5.83 -9.76 -19.51
C GLY A 318 6.67 -8.91 -20.46
N LEU A 319 7.03 -7.70 -20.02
CA LEU A 319 7.96 -6.82 -20.75
C LEU A 319 9.33 -7.49 -20.93
N LEU A 320 9.87 -8.07 -19.87
CA LEU A 320 11.16 -8.75 -19.91
C LEU A 320 11.13 -10.00 -20.80
N ALA A 321 10.05 -10.78 -20.76
CA ALA A 321 9.87 -11.97 -21.58
C ALA A 321 9.85 -11.62 -23.08
N ALA A 322 9.12 -10.56 -23.48
CA ALA A 322 9.10 -10.08 -24.87
C ALA A 322 10.50 -9.63 -25.33
N TRP A 323 11.19 -8.86 -24.48
CA TRP A 323 12.55 -8.39 -24.76
C TRP A 323 13.56 -9.55 -24.92
N GLN A 324 13.53 -10.54 -24.02
CA GLN A 324 14.42 -11.70 -24.07
C GLN A 324 14.17 -12.62 -25.27
N GLN A 325 12.93 -12.65 -25.79
CA GLN A 325 12.58 -13.38 -27.01
C GLN A 325 13.05 -12.67 -28.29
N GLY A 326 13.49 -11.41 -28.19
CA GLY A 326 13.95 -10.61 -29.33
C GLY A 326 12.84 -9.95 -30.14
N ASP A 327 11.58 -10.06 -29.71
CA ASP A 327 10.42 -9.37 -30.29
C ASP A 327 9.85 -8.38 -29.27
N ASP A 328 10.39 -7.16 -29.25
CA ASP A 328 9.98 -6.08 -28.34
C ASP A 328 8.88 -5.17 -28.95
N SER A 329 8.09 -5.69 -29.91
CA SER A 329 6.96 -4.96 -30.48
C SER A 329 5.86 -4.71 -29.42
N PRO A 330 5.13 -3.57 -29.48
CA PRO A 330 4.03 -3.29 -28.55
C PRO A 330 3.00 -4.42 -28.47
N GLU A 331 2.69 -5.07 -29.60
CA GLU A 331 1.77 -6.19 -29.70
C GLU A 331 2.28 -7.43 -28.97
N ASN A 332 3.56 -7.78 -29.15
CA ASN A 332 4.14 -8.93 -28.46
C ASN A 332 4.29 -8.65 -26.96
N ARG A 333 4.71 -7.45 -26.57
CA ARG A 333 4.77 -7.02 -25.16
C ARG A 333 3.42 -7.12 -24.46
N MET A 334 2.35 -6.62 -25.07
CA MET A 334 0.99 -6.75 -24.54
C MET A 334 0.56 -8.22 -24.43
N THR A 335 0.95 -9.04 -25.40
CA THR A 335 0.68 -10.48 -25.39
C THR A 335 1.42 -11.19 -24.25
N ALA A 336 2.69 -10.89 -24.05
CA ALA A 336 3.50 -11.43 -22.96
C ALA A 336 2.98 -10.99 -21.58
N ILE A 337 2.57 -9.73 -21.41
CA ILE A 337 1.90 -9.27 -20.19
C ILE A 337 0.62 -10.08 -19.93
N ARG A 338 -0.19 -10.34 -20.97
CA ARG A 338 -1.40 -11.17 -20.82
C ARG A 338 -1.09 -12.60 -20.41
N GLN A 339 -0.02 -13.18 -20.94
CA GLN A 339 0.44 -14.52 -20.56
C GLN A 339 0.87 -14.57 -19.09
N GLU A 340 1.57 -13.55 -18.59
CA GLU A 340 1.95 -13.47 -17.16
C GLU A 340 0.73 -13.43 -16.24
N PHE A 341 -0.26 -12.58 -16.53
CA PHE A 341 -1.51 -12.55 -15.76
C PHE A 341 -2.23 -13.91 -15.79
N ALA A 342 -2.30 -14.55 -16.97
CA ALA A 342 -2.92 -15.86 -17.13
C ALA A 342 -2.18 -16.98 -16.38
N LEU A 343 -0.84 -16.92 -16.30
CA LEU A 343 -0.02 -17.90 -15.55
C LEU A 343 -0.44 -17.98 -14.09
N TYR A 344 -0.83 -16.85 -13.50
CA TYR A 344 -1.31 -16.77 -12.12
C TYR A 344 -2.83 -16.83 -12.00
N SER A 345 -3.55 -17.14 -13.08
CA SER A 345 -5.01 -17.18 -13.14
C SER A 345 -5.66 -15.85 -12.71
N ILE A 346 -5.02 -14.73 -13.02
CA ILE A 346 -5.55 -13.39 -12.75
C ILE A 346 -6.07 -12.82 -14.06
N GLU A 347 -7.32 -12.36 -14.05
CA GLU A 347 -7.91 -11.67 -15.18
C GLU A 347 -7.34 -10.25 -15.30
N MET A 348 -6.70 -9.93 -16.42
CA MET A 348 -6.14 -8.59 -16.65
C MET A 348 -7.18 -7.47 -16.57
N GLN A 349 -8.45 -7.76 -16.88
CA GLN A 349 -9.56 -6.78 -16.79
C GLN A 349 -10.10 -6.61 -15.37
N ARG A 350 -9.77 -7.53 -14.45
CA ARG A 350 -10.15 -7.48 -13.04
C ARG A 350 -8.94 -7.75 -12.14
N PRO A 351 -7.85 -6.98 -12.31
CA PRO A 351 -6.58 -7.28 -11.65
C PRO A 351 -6.63 -7.03 -10.15
N TYR A 352 -7.66 -6.36 -9.64
CA TYR A 352 -7.93 -6.15 -8.22
C TYR A 352 -8.36 -7.43 -7.48
N LEU A 353 -8.76 -8.48 -8.20
CA LEU A 353 -9.15 -9.77 -7.64
C LEU A 353 -7.97 -10.74 -7.59
N ASN A 354 -8.01 -11.67 -6.63
CA ASN A 354 -7.22 -12.89 -6.69
C ASN A 354 -7.82 -13.90 -7.68
N ALA A 355 -7.03 -14.90 -8.07
CA ALA A 355 -7.50 -16.03 -8.86
C ALA A 355 -8.73 -16.70 -8.24
N ASN A 356 -9.75 -16.92 -9.07
CA ASN A 356 -11.02 -17.56 -8.71
C ASN A 356 -11.79 -16.83 -7.58
N SER A 357 -11.51 -15.56 -7.33
CA SER A 357 -12.21 -14.76 -6.33
C SER A 357 -13.52 -14.21 -6.90
N GLU A 358 -14.60 -14.32 -6.14
CA GLU A 358 -15.86 -13.69 -6.49
C GLU A 358 -15.77 -12.16 -6.31
N ASP A 359 -16.22 -11.43 -7.32
CA ASP A 359 -16.33 -9.98 -7.32
C ASP A 359 -17.58 -9.52 -6.57
N ILE A 360 -17.46 -9.45 -5.24
CA ILE A 360 -18.51 -8.93 -4.36
C ILE A 360 -18.47 -7.40 -4.20
N TYR A 361 -17.54 -6.73 -4.88
CA TYR A 361 -17.22 -5.33 -4.65
C TYR A 361 -18.05 -4.43 -5.56
N THR A 362 -19.01 -3.71 -5.01
CA THR A 362 -19.84 -2.77 -5.76
C THR A 362 -19.44 -1.31 -5.48
N PRO A 363 -19.58 -0.40 -6.46
CA PRO A 363 -19.43 1.04 -6.21
C PRO A 363 -20.32 1.53 -5.06
N LEU A 364 -19.89 2.59 -4.37
CA LEU A 364 -20.67 3.22 -3.31
C LEU A 364 -21.95 3.87 -3.89
N GLN A 365 -23.04 3.84 -3.12
CA GLN A 365 -24.30 4.50 -3.49
C GLN A 365 -24.24 5.95 -2.97
N LEU A 366 -23.84 6.88 -3.83
CA LEU A 366 -23.62 8.29 -3.48
C LEU A 366 -24.81 9.19 -3.80
#